data_AF-A0A017SJE1-F1
#
_entry.id   AF-A0A017SJE1-F1
#
_cell.length_a   1.000
_cell.length_b   1.000
_cell.length_c   1.000
_cell.angle_alpha   90.00
_cell.angle_beta   90.00
_cell.angle_gamma   90.00
#
_symmetry.space_group_name_H-M   'P 1'
#
loop_
_entity.id
_entity.type
_entity.pdbx_description
1 polymer ?
#
loop_
_entity_poly.entity_id
_entity_poly.type
_entity_poly.pdbx_seq_one_letter_code
_entity_poly.pdbx_strand_id
1 'polypeptide(L)'
;MRAAALETLFSLHSSVLHMGLTDVSFGVFINKNNDAALCFKIEKGVAVICGDPMCEPKFFDRTLQEFRHRYRHIARHVAFLGVSESFASYAKKMSWVTVQFGVERIINPLSNPLLAGNEGKRIYIRSMQLLHPENVGLKLDIYDPSHSRDPPLEAAMAHAYESWRTARQDSQKVRTFLTIFSISSTPSCMMYLYIRGSDGALHGFAGLRKLGVERGYHLDPCIETPWASKGTSDLLIIAAMALLKYLGVSYLSLGYKPSNNIGEITGMPRLMIWATRSLYHHLFQTLFIDGKMKFQNCFRPDDNQKSSLCLVFPTKNLGPHQVAAIAQLTHLDIGHTLAKHFTGFKRPLPVEMPTKKVARGWKEILRI
;
A
#
# COMPACT_ATOMS: atom_id res chain seq x y z
N MET A 1 22.87 14.64 14.80
CA MET A 1 23.57 13.47 14.23
C MET A 1 22.60 12.38 13.76
N ARG A 2 21.75 11.79 14.63
CA ARG A 2 20.80 10.72 14.20
C ARG A 2 19.71 11.17 13.23
N ALA A 3 19.18 12.39 13.35
CA ALA A 3 18.19 12.93 12.41
C ALA A 3 18.78 13.09 10.99
N ALA A 4 19.96 13.69 10.88
CA ALA A 4 20.66 13.84 9.59
C ALA A 4 21.03 12.48 8.94
N ALA A 5 21.41 11.50 9.75
CA ALA A 5 21.63 10.14 9.25
C ALA A 5 20.35 9.50 8.71
N LEU A 6 19.22 9.67 9.42
CA LEU A 6 17.94 9.17 8.96
C LEU A 6 17.50 9.81 7.64
N GLU A 7 17.66 11.12 7.49
CA GLU A 7 17.38 11.83 6.23
C GLU A 7 18.24 11.30 5.08
N THR A 8 19.53 11.05 5.34
CA THR A 8 20.45 10.48 4.35
C THR A 8 19.99 9.07 3.95
N LEU A 9 19.72 8.19 4.93
CA LEU A 9 19.24 6.83 4.67
C LEU A 9 17.90 6.83 3.94
N PHE A 10 17.00 7.76 4.27
CA PHE A 10 15.74 7.92 3.58
C PHE A 10 15.95 8.32 2.12
N SER A 11 16.81 9.32 1.88
CA SER A 11 17.09 9.80 0.52
C SER A 11 17.69 8.74 -0.40
N LEU A 12 18.38 7.74 0.17
CA LEU A 12 19.07 6.69 -0.58
C LEU A 12 18.27 5.38 -0.66
N HIS A 13 17.54 5.02 0.39
CA HIS A 13 16.99 3.67 0.57
C HIS A 13 15.48 3.64 0.82
N SER A 14 14.81 4.80 0.92
CA SER A 14 13.36 4.80 1.02
C SER A 14 12.72 4.32 -0.28
N SER A 15 11.58 3.67 -0.11
CA SER A 15 10.71 3.20 -1.18
C SER A 15 9.26 3.45 -0.79
N VAL A 16 8.33 3.01 -1.63
CA VAL A 16 6.90 3.08 -1.35
C VAL A 16 6.51 2.32 -0.08
N LEU A 17 7.27 1.28 0.28
CA LEU A 17 7.02 0.43 1.44
C LEU A 17 7.18 1.14 2.78
N HIS A 18 7.92 2.24 2.79
CA HIS A 18 8.29 3.00 3.98
C HIS A 18 7.26 4.06 4.37
N MET A 19 5.98 3.86 4.06
CA MET A 19 4.90 4.81 4.41
C MET A 19 4.82 5.10 5.91
N GLY A 20 5.22 4.14 6.76
CA GLY A 20 5.22 4.33 8.21
C GLY A 20 6.11 5.49 8.67
N LEU A 21 7.07 5.95 7.85
CA LEU A 21 7.93 7.07 8.20
C LEU A 21 7.21 8.42 8.25
N THR A 22 6.06 8.56 7.60
CA THR A 22 5.23 9.78 7.69
C THR A 22 4.17 9.66 8.78
N ASP A 23 4.13 8.55 9.52
CA ASP A 23 3.20 8.28 10.61
C ASP A 23 3.95 8.23 11.95
N VAL A 24 3.62 9.19 12.82
CA VAL A 24 4.24 9.34 14.15
C VAL A 24 4.01 8.16 15.09
N SER A 25 3.06 7.27 14.79
CA SER A 25 2.79 6.05 15.56
C SER A 25 3.77 4.92 15.29
N PHE A 26 4.63 5.04 14.27
CA PHE A 26 5.69 4.08 13.97
C PHE A 26 7.00 4.48 14.65
N GLY A 27 7.69 3.48 15.17
CA GLY A 27 9.05 3.62 15.68
C GLY A 27 10.06 3.55 14.55
N VAL A 28 11.13 4.34 14.68
CA VAL A 28 12.31 4.25 13.81
C VAL A 28 13.49 3.78 14.63
N PHE A 29 14.09 2.66 14.22
CA PHE A 29 15.36 2.19 14.75
C PHE A 29 16.48 2.64 13.81
N ILE A 30 17.56 3.17 14.39
CA ILE A 30 18.81 3.48 13.69
C ILE A 30 19.90 2.70 14.41
N ASN A 31 20.74 2.00 13.64
CA ASN A 31 21.84 1.21 14.19
C ASN A 31 22.95 2.10 14.78
N LYS A 32 23.88 1.51 15.53
CA LYS A 32 25.00 2.25 16.16
C LYS A 32 25.85 3.04 15.16
N ASN A 33 26.02 2.51 13.96
CA ASN A 33 26.88 3.10 12.92
C ASN A 33 26.17 4.20 12.12
N ASN A 34 24.88 4.43 12.34
CA ASN A 34 24.06 5.39 11.60
C ASN A 34 24.00 5.14 10.07
N ASP A 35 24.22 3.89 9.65
CA ASP A 35 24.24 3.47 8.24
C ASP A 35 23.13 2.45 7.90
N ALA A 36 22.22 2.22 8.85
CA ALA A 36 21.00 1.44 8.63
C ALA A 36 19.86 1.88 9.53
N ALA A 37 18.64 1.83 8.99
CA ALA A 37 17.42 2.11 9.73
C ALA A 37 16.28 1.13 9.42
N LEU A 38 15.36 0.98 10.38
CA LEU A 38 14.15 0.17 10.27
C LEU A 38 12.94 0.98 10.72
N CYS A 39 11.86 0.96 9.95
CA CYS A 39 10.54 1.44 10.36
C CYS A 39 9.75 0.27 10.94
N PHE A 40 9.19 0.40 12.14
CA PHE A 40 8.51 -0.72 12.80
C PHE A 40 7.41 -0.29 13.76
N LYS A 41 6.54 -1.23 14.12
CA LYS A 41 5.60 -1.10 15.25
C LYS A 41 5.60 -2.37 16.07
N ILE A 42 5.35 -2.25 17.38
CA ILE A 42 5.27 -3.41 18.28
C ILE A 42 3.80 -3.69 18.58
N GLU A 43 3.34 -4.86 18.18
CA GLU A 43 1.97 -5.31 18.38
C GLU A 43 2.00 -6.70 19.04
N LYS A 44 1.35 -6.84 20.21
CA LYS A 44 1.25 -8.11 20.95
C LYS A 44 2.58 -8.85 21.14
N GLY A 45 3.66 -8.12 21.42
CA GLY A 45 5.00 -8.71 21.61
C GLY A 45 5.68 -9.15 20.31
N VAL A 46 5.19 -8.70 19.15
CA VAL A 46 5.83 -8.88 17.83
C VAL A 46 6.26 -7.51 17.31
N ALA A 47 7.51 -7.39 16.90
CA ALA A 47 7.98 -6.25 16.13
C ALA A 47 7.65 -6.47 14.65
N VAL A 48 6.68 -5.72 14.13
CA VAL A 48 6.33 -5.71 12.71
C VAL A 48 7.14 -4.61 12.04
N ILE A 49 8.15 -5.00 11.26
CA ILE A 49 8.98 -4.10 10.45
C ILE A 49 8.24 -3.83 9.14
N CYS A 50 8.11 -2.57 8.76
CA CYS A 50 7.42 -2.14 7.53
C CYS A 50 8.43 -1.69 6.49
N GLY A 51 8.43 -2.36 5.33
CA GLY A 51 9.46 -2.16 4.33
C GLY A 51 10.74 -2.95 4.57
N ASP A 52 11.67 -2.73 3.64
CA ASP A 52 13.01 -3.29 3.69
C ASP A 52 13.83 -2.57 4.76
N PRO A 53 14.93 -3.17 5.25
CA PRO A 53 15.94 -2.39 5.94
C PRO A 53 16.47 -1.27 5.04
N MET A 54 16.47 -0.03 5.52
CA MET A 54 17.01 1.13 4.82
C MET A 54 18.54 1.11 4.89
N CYS A 55 19.16 0.20 4.15
CA CYS A 55 20.61 0.05 4.01
C CYS A 55 20.94 -0.88 2.83
N GLU A 56 22.22 -0.96 2.48
CA GLU A 56 22.69 -1.96 1.52
C GLU A 56 22.47 -3.40 2.02
N PRO A 57 22.19 -4.37 1.12
CA PRO A 57 21.90 -5.76 1.51
C PRO A 57 22.97 -6.44 2.38
N LYS A 58 24.25 -6.08 2.19
CA LYS A 58 25.37 -6.59 2.99
C LYS A 58 25.25 -6.24 4.49
N PHE A 59 24.40 -5.29 4.85
CA PHE A 59 24.19 -4.83 6.21
C PHE A 59 22.92 -5.37 6.87
N PHE A 60 22.13 -6.20 6.17
CA PHE A 60 20.89 -6.75 6.72
C PHE A 60 21.12 -7.55 8.00
N ASP A 61 22.05 -8.52 8.00
CA ASP A 61 22.28 -9.40 9.15
C ASP A 61 22.61 -8.63 10.43
N ARG A 62 23.62 -7.74 10.36
CA ARG A 62 24.04 -6.94 11.53
C ARG A 62 22.92 -6.01 12.03
N THR A 63 22.16 -5.42 11.11
CA THR A 63 21.08 -4.48 11.45
C THR A 63 19.96 -5.21 12.17
N LEU A 64 19.55 -6.36 11.65
CA LEU A 64 18.50 -7.18 12.26
C LEU A 64 18.95 -7.79 13.58
N GLN A 65 20.22 -8.17 13.72
CA GLN A 65 20.77 -8.65 14.99
C GLN A 65 20.77 -7.55 16.06
N GLU A 66 21.23 -6.35 15.72
CA GLU A 66 21.24 -5.21 16.65
C GLU A 66 19.82 -4.81 17.06
N PHE A 67 18.89 -4.75 16.10
CA PHE A 67 17.48 -4.50 16.35
C PHE A 67 16.88 -5.53 17.32
N ARG A 68 17.07 -6.82 17.05
CA ARG A 68 16.59 -7.90 17.93
C ARG A 68 17.16 -7.78 19.33
N HIS A 69 18.46 -7.50 19.45
CA HIS A 69 19.09 -7.32 20.75
C HIS A 69 18.47 -6.14 21.52
N ARG A 70 18.24 -5.00 20.85
CA ARG A 70 17.64 -3.81 21.47
C ARG A 70 16.22 -4.05 21.97
N TYR A 71 15.40 -4.75 21.18
CA TYR A 71 13.97 -4.87 21.45
C TYR A 71 13.53 -6.20 22.06
N ARG A 72 14.46 -7.11 22.39
CA ARG A 72 14.18 -8.45 22.94
C ARG A 72 13.28 -8.48 24.18
N HIS A 73 13.28 -7.39 24.97
CA HIS A 73 12.51 -7.30 26.21
C HIS A 73 11.02 -7.00 25.95
N ILE A 74 10.69 -6.41 24.81
CA ILE A 74 9.33 -5.98 24.46
C ILE A 74 8.78 -6.67 23.20
N ALA A 75 9.65 -7.25 22.36
CA ALA A 75 9.28 -8.02 21.18
C ALA A 75 10.00 -9.37 21.18
N ARG A 76 9.24 -10.46 21.31
CA ARG A 76 9.74 -11.85 21.27
C ARG A 76 9.84 -12.38 19.84
N HIS A 77 9.07 -11.83 18.92
CA HIS A 77 9.05 -12.22 17.52
C HIS A 77 9.22 -11.00 16.61
N VAL A 78 9.61 -11.27 15.37
CA VAL A 78 9.72 -10.27 14.30
C VAL A 78 8.88 -10.74 13.13
N ALA A 79 8.23 -9.83 12.43
CA ALA A 79 7.62 -10.08 11.12
C ALA A 79 7.91 -8.87 10.22
N PHE A 80 7.93 -9.08 8.92
CA PHE A 80 8.07 -8.00 7.95
C PHE A 80 6.79 -7.88 7.13
N LEU A 81 6.27 -6.65 7.07
CA LEU A 81 5.08 -6.28 6.34
C LEU A 81 5.48 -5.42 5.15
N GLY A 82 5.18 -5.94 3.95
CA GLY A 82 5.41 -5.23 2.71
C GLY A 82 6.89 -5.01 2.45
N VAL A 83 7.59 -6.05 1.99
CA VAL A 83 8.99 -5.98 1.57
C VAL A 83 9.12 -6.17 0.06
N SER A 84 10.22 -5.68 -0.50
CA SER A 84 10.54 -5.81 -1.91
C SER A 84 10.98 -7.23 -2.27
N GLU A 85 11.09 -7.50 -3.57
CA GLU A 85 11.66 -8.74 -4.10
C GLU A 85 13.15 -8.92 -3.71
N SER A 86 13.90 -7.83 -3.56
CA SER A 86 15.30 -7.86 -3.13
C SER A 86 15.43 -8.44 -1.72
N PHE A 87 14.64 -7.90 -0.77
CA PHE A 87 14.65 -8.42 0.59
C PHE A 87 13.99 -9.80 0.71
N ALA A 88 12.96 -10.09 -0.09
CA ALA A 88 12.38 -11.42 -0.18
C ALA A 88 13.42 -12.46 -0.66
N SER A 89 14.30 -12.09 -1.58
CA SER A 89 15.40 -12.96 -2.05
C SER A 89 16.41 -13.25 -0.93
N TYR A 90 16.74 -12.25 -0.11
CA TYR A 90 17.54 -12.46 1.10
C TYR A 90 16.82 -13.41 2.09
N ALA A 91 15.53 -13.19 2.34
CA ALA A 91 14.74 -14.02 3.24
C ALA A 91 14.67 -15.49 2.78
N LYS A 92 14.53 -15.74 1.47
CA LYS A 92 14.56 -17.07 0.87
C LYS A 92 15.89 -17.79 1.14
N LYS A 93 17.03 -17.10 1.00
CA LYS A 93 18.36 -17.65 1.33
C LYS A 93 18.47 -18.06 2.80
N MET A 94 17.80 -17.32 3.68
CA MET A 94 17.72 -17.61 5.11
C MET A 94 16.68 -18.70 5.47
N SER A 95 16.02 -19.31 4.47
CA SER A 95 14.93 -20.28 4.66
C SER A 95 13.77 -19.74 5.50
N TRP A 96 13.49 -18.43 5.38
CA TRP A 96 12.36 -17.78 6.03
C TRP A 96 11.09 -17.99 5.22
N VAL A 97 9.93 -17.96 5.87
CA VAL A 97 8.65 -17.97 5.16
C VAL A 97 8.48 -16.65 4.43
N THR A 98 8.23 -16.72 3.12
CA THR A 98 7.88 -15.54 2.29
C THR A 98 6.53 -15.75 1.64
N VAL A 99 5.66 -14.74 1.64
CA VAL A 99 4.33 -14.79 1.02
C VAL A 99 4.14 -13.55 0.15
N GLN A 100 4.10 -13.73 -1.17
CA GLN A 100 3.80 -12.64 -2.11
C GLN A 100 2.29 -12.39 -2.13
N PHE A 101 1.86 -11.17 -1.79
CA PHE A 101 0.44 -10.87 -1.63
C PHE A 101 -0.02 -9.64 -2.40
N GLY A 102 0.88 -8.88 -3.02
CA GLY A 102 0.51 -7.67 -3.73
C GLY A 102 1.47 -7.29 -4.84
N VAL A 103 1.06 -6.28 -5.59
CA VAL A 103 1.83 -5.68 -6.67
C VAL A 103 1.79 -4.16 -6.57
N GLU A 104 2.90 -3.53 -6.93
CA GLU A 104 2.97 -2.08 -7.09
C GLU A 104 2.30 -1.64 -8.38
N ARG A 105 1.62 -0.49 -8.34
CA ARG A 105 1.06 0.15 -9.53
C ARG A 105 1.91 1.35 -9.88
N ILE A 106 2.75 1.21 -10.89
CA ILE A 106 3.72 2.24 -11.29
C ILE A 106 3.30 2.79 -12.66
N ILE A 107 3.34 4.10 -12.81
CA ILE A 107 3.19 4.80 -14.08
C ILE A 107 4.58 5.26 -14.49
N ASN A 108 4.91 5.09 -15.78
CA ASN A 108 6.07 5.69 -16.40
C ASN A 108 5.67 6.99 -17.12
N PRO A 109 5.91 8.18 -16.55
CA PRO A 109 5.45 9.43 -17.16
C PRO A 109 6.12 9.74 -18.50
N LEU A 110 7.32 9.23 -18.75
CA LEU A 110 8.08 9.49 -19.99
C LEU A 110 7.44 8.84 -21.21
N SER A 111 6.94 7.61 -21.05
CA SER A 111 6.38 6.79 -22.12
C SER A 111 4.84 6.66 -22.07
N ASN A 112 4.18 7.28 -21.10
CA ASN A 112 2.76 7.04 -20.87
C ASN A 112 1.88 7.44 -22.08
N PRO A 113 1.03 6.53 -22.60
CA PRO A 113 0.21 6.78 -23.79
C PRO A 113 -0.91 7.81 -23.56
N LEU A 114 -1.33 8.05 -22.31
CA LEU A 114 -2.29 9.11 -21.96
C LEU A 114 -1.67 10.49 -22.21
N LEU A 115 -0.44 10.72 -21.75
CA LEU A 115 0.27 11.98 -21.99
C LEU A 115 0.70 12.16 -23.46
N ALA A 116 0.89 11.07 -24.19
CA ALA A 116 1.15 11.12 -25.63
C ALA A 116 -0.12 11.43 -26.46
N GLY A 117 -1.31 11.44 -25.85
CA GLY A 117 -2.58 11.63 -26.56
C GLY A 117 -3.07 10.42 -27.35
N ASN A 118 -2.42 9.26 -27.18
CA ASN A 118 -2.73 8.03 -27.89
C ASN A 118 -3.94 7.31 -27.28
N GLU A 119 -4.06 7.34 -25.96
CA GLU A 119 -5.14 6.69 -25.21
C GLU A 119 -5.72 7.61 -24.13
N GLY A 120 -6.87 7.25 -23.54
CA GLY A 120 -7.39 7.98 -22.38
C GLY A 120 -7.86 9.41 -22.68
N LYS A 121 -8.12 9.77 -23.94
CA LYS A 121 -8.54 11.11 -24.37
C LYS A 121 -9.68 11.69 -23.52
N ARG A 122 -10.67 10.86 -23.15
CA ARG A 122 -11.81 11.29 -22.33
C ARG A 122 -11.40 11.78 -20.94
N ILE A 123 -10.56 11.04 -20.22
CA ILE A 123 -10.12 11.44 -18.87
C ILE A 123 -9.22 12.66 -18.95
N TYR A 124 -8.36 12.74 -19.97
CA TYR A 124 -7.50 13.88 -20.22
C TYR A 124 -8.30 15.17 -20.52
N ILE A 125 -9.18 15.14 -21.52
CA ILE A 125 -10.01 16.29 -21.92
C ILE A 125 -10.84 16.80 -20.75
N ARG A 126 -11.50 15.89 -20.01
CA ARG A 126 -12.30 16.25 -18.84
C ARG A 126 -11.45 16.98 -17.78
N SER A 127 -10.24 16.49 -17.53
CA SER A 127 -9.35 17.09 -16.54
C SER A 127 -8.91 18.48 -16.98
N MET A 128 -8.61 18.66 -18.27
CA MET A 128 -8.25 19.99 -18.82
C MET A 128 -9.42 20.97 -18.80
N GLN A 129 -10.66 20.51 -18.99
CA GLN A 129 -11.86 21.36 -18.89
C GLN A 129 -12.02 21.99 -17.51
N LEU A 130 -11.55 21.34 -16.44
CA LEU A 130 -11.58 21.90 -15.08
C LEU A 130 -10.70 23.15 -14.95
N LEU A 131 -9.62 23.26 -15.74
CA LEU A 131 -8.72 24.42 -15.75
C LEU A 131 -9.24 25.57 -16.61
N HIS A 132 -10.19 25.31 -17.53
CA HIS A 132 -10.64 26.31 -18.48
C HIS A 132 -11.47 27.41 -17.76
N PRO A 133 -11.13 28.70 -17.91
CA PRO A 133 -11.79 29.80 -17.20
C PRO A 133 -13.30 29.88 -17.46
N GLU A 134 -13.72 29.61 -18.70
CA GLU A 134 -15.15 29.65 -19.10
C GLU A 134 -15.95 28.42 -18.64
N ASN A 135 -15.29 27.38 -18.10
CA ASN A 135 -15.95 26.20 -17.57
C ASN A 135 -16.00 26.25 -16.04
N VAL A 136 -14.93 25.79 -15.39
CA VAL A 136 -14.83 25.74 -13.92
C VAL A 136 -13.77 26.72 -13.41
N GLY A 137 -12.72 26.98 -14.19
CA GLY A 137 -11.67 27.96 -13.86
C GLY A 137 -10.83 27.59 -12.64
N LEU A 138 -10.61 26.30 -12.38
CA LEU A 138 -9.74 25.86 -11.29
C LEU A 138 -8.27 26.22 -11.57
N LYS A 139 -7.54 26.57 -10.52
CA LYS A 139 -6.10 26.85 -10.57
C LYS A 139 -5.33 25.69 -9.97
N LEU A 140 -4.31 25.21 -10.68
CA LEU A 140 -3.40 24.17 -10.23
C LEU A 140 -2.04 24.80 -9.91
N ASP A 141 -1.49 24.46 -8.74
CA ASP A 141 -0.22 24.98 -8.26
C ASP A 141 0.61 23.88 -7.60
N ILE A 142 1.90 24.18 -7.39
CA ILE A 142 2.88 23.31 -6.74
C ILE A 142 3.33 23.97 -5.44
N TYR A 143 3.38 23.20 -4.36
CA TYR A 143 3.93 23.59 -3.07
C TYR A 143 5.09 22.68 -2.68
N ASP A 144 6.26 23.27 -2.42
CA ASP A 144 7.44 22.56 -1.91
C ASP A 144 7.80 23.12 -0.51
N PRO A 145 7.45 22.39 0.58
CA PRO A 145 7.71 22.84 1.95
C PRO A 145 9.21 22.87 2.30
N SER A 146 10.09 22.30 1.47
CA SER A 146 11.55 22.40 1.66
C SER A 146 12.10 23.75 1.20
N HIS A 147 11.40 24.43 0.30
CA HIS A 147 11.79 25.74 -0.20
C HIS A 147 11.19 26.90 0.61
N SER A 148 9.89 26.86 0.86
CA SER A 148 9.19 27.86 1.67
C SER A 148 8.01 27.24 2.39
N ARG A 149 7.77 27.65 3.64
CA ARG A 149 6.63 27.18 4.44
C ARG A 149 5.42 28.10 4.25
N ASP A 150 4.25 27.50 4.07
CA ASP A 150 2.95 28.19 4.02
C ASP A 150 2.00 27.58 5.07
N PRO A 151 2.03 28.05 6.32
CA PRO A 151 1.21 27.48 7.40
C PRO A 151 -0.30 27.50 7.13
N PRO A 152 -0.90 28.58 6.54
CA PRO A 152 -2.30 28.55 6.13
C PRO A 152 -2.64 27.42 5.14
N LEU A 153 -1.82 27.23 4.10
CA LEU A 153 -2.03 26.15 3.12
C LEU A 153 -1.87 24.77 3.77
N GLU A 154 -0.85 24.58 4.60
CA GLU A 154 -0.62 23.33 5.31
C GLU A 154 -1.78 22.98 6.24
N ALA A 155 -2.33 23.97 6.94
CA ALA A 155 -3.51 23.79 7.80
C ALA A 155 -4.75 23.41 6.97
N ALA A 156 -4.96 24.04 5.81
CA ALA A 156 -6.07 23.71 4.91
C ALA A 156 -5.96 22.27 4.37
N MET A 157 -4.76 21.84 3.96
CA MET A 157 -4.52 20.47 3.50
C MET A 157 -4.69 19.45 4.64
N ALA A 158 -4.18 19.76 5.84
CA ALA A 158 -4.33 18.89 7.01
C ALA A 158 -5.80 18.72 7.40
N HIS A 159 -6.58 19.81 7.38
CA HIS A 159 -8.02 19.76 7.61
C HIS A 159 -8.74 18.90 6.57
N ALA A 160 -8.46 19.13 5.27
CA ALA A 160 -9.05 18.33 4.19
C ALA A 160 -8.71 16.84 4.31
N TYR A 161 -7.47 16.50 4.67
CA TYR A 161 -7.05 15.12 4.91
C TYR A 161 -7.83 14.48 6.08
N GLU A 162 -7.93 15.17 7.22
CA GLU A 162 -8.61 14.60 8.39
C GLU A 162 -10.11 14.45 8.12
N SER A 163 -10.78 15.45 7.52
CA SER A 163 -12.19 15.32 7.13
C SER A 163 -12.44 14.11 6.22
N TRP A 164 -11.58 13.91 5.23
CA TRP A 164 -11.63 12.74 4.34
C TRP A 164 -11.40 11.42 5.11
N ARG A 165 -10.47 11.42 6.08
CA ARG A 165 -10.10 10.25 6.87
C ARG A 165 -11.24 9.84 7.80
N THR A 166 -11.81 10.79 8.54
CA THR A 166 -12.93 10.55 9.47
C THR A 166 -14.16 10.04 8.72
N ALA A 167 -14.54 10.68 7.60
CA ALA A 167 -15.67 10.23 6.78
C ALA A 167 -15.52 8.77 6.30
N ARG A 168 -14.29 8.31 6.04
CA ARG A 168 -14.01 6.91 5.67
C ARG A 168 -14.05 5.96 6.87
N GLN A 169 -13.56 6.37 8.04
CA GLN A 169 -13.64 5.57 9.26
C GLN A 169 -15.10 5.30 9.66
N ASP A 170 -15.95 6.32 9.57
CA ASP A 170 -17.37 6.23 9.92
C ASP A 170 -18.16 5.35 8.95
N SER A 171 -17.71 5.26 7.69
CA SER A 171 -18.38 4.48 6.65
C SER A 171 -18.42 2.97 6.89
N GLN A 172 -17.75 2.44 7.94
CA GLN A 172 -17.58 1.02 8.32
C GLN A 172 -17.03 0.07 7.22
N LYS A 173 -16.91 0.54 5.97
CA LYS A 173 -16.63 -0.27 4.79
C LYS A 173 -15.13 -0.47 4.51
N VAL A 174 -14.26 0.41 5.00
CA VAL A 174 -12.81 0.32 4.77
C VAL A 174 -12.05 0.83 5.99
N ARG A 175 -11.48 -0.09 6.80
CA ARG A 175 -10.60 0.24 7.93
C ARG A 175 -9.11 0.06 7.63
N THR A 176 -8.72 -0.13 6.37
CA THR A 176 -7.35 -0.47 5.97
C THR A 176 -6.48 0.78 5.78
N PHE A 177 -6.38 1.63 6.81
CA PHE A 177 -5.33 2.66 6.85
C PHE A 177 -4.17 2.10 7.65
N LEU A 178 -3.10 1.70 6.95
CA LEU A 178 -1.88 1.27 7.61
C LEU A 178 -1.14 2.46 8.26
N THR A 179 -1.29 3.66 7.70
CA THR A 179 -0.54 4.86 8.11
C THR A 179 -1.42 6.10 8.12
N ILE A 180 -1.24 6.95 9.13
CA ILE A 180 -1.78 8.31 9.20
C ILE A 180 -0.74 9.27 8.64
N PHE A 181 -1.14 10.07 7.65
CA PHE A 181 -0.25 10.99 6.96
C PHE A 181 -0.23 12.36 7.67
N SER A 182 0.97 12.89 7.90
CA SER A 182 1.15 14.24 8.43
C SER A 182 1.74 15.17 7.37
N ILE A 183 1.04 16.26 7.06
CA ILE A 183 1.44 17.28 6.07
C ILE A 183 2.78 17.95 6.46
N SER A 184 3.03 18.13 7.75
CA SER A 184 4.24 18.80 8.23
C SER A 184 5.44 17.87 8.40
N SER A 185 5.25 16.55 8.21
CA SER A 185 6.32 15.57 8.34
C SER A 185 7.23 15.55 7.12
N THR A 186 8.54 15.37 7.35
CA THR A 186 9.57 15.17 6.30
C THR A 186 9.50 16.15 5.11
N PRO A 187 9.55 17.49 5.35
CA PRO A 187 9.35 18.50 4.32
C PRO A 187 10.36 18.41 3.17
N SER A 188 11.60 17.99 3.42
CA SER A 188 12.64 17.78 2.39
C SER A 188 12.28 16.70 1.36
N CYS A 189 11.35 15.82 1.71
CA CYS A 189 10.98 14.63 0.95
C CYS A 189 9.61 14.74 0.28
N MET A 190 8.90 15.85 0.48
CA MET A 190 7.53 16.03 0.01
C MET A 190 7.46 17.18 -0.98
N MET A 191 6.59 17.01 -1.98
CA MET A 191 6.08 18.09 -2.81
C MET A 191 4.57 17.88 -2.91
N TYR A 192 3.80 18.95 -3.05
CA TYR A 192 2.35 18.87 -3.15
C TYR A 192 1.89 19.54 -4.44
N LEU A 193 0.97 18.87 -5.12
CA LEU A 193 0.13 19.50 -6.13
C LEU A 193 -1.20 19.84 -5.48
N TYR A 194 -1.72 21.04 -5.69
CA TYR A 194 -3.00 21.42 -5.13
C TYR A 194 -3.82 22.24 -6.11
N ILE A 195 -5.14 22.17 -5.92
CA ILE A 195 -6.11 22.84 -6.78
C ILE A 195 -6.94 23.81 -5.94
N ARG A 196 -7.06 25.05 -6.40
CA ARG A 196 -7.93 26.07 -5.81
C ARG A 196 -9.07 26.47 -6.75
N GLY A 197 -10.21 26.81 -6.16
CA GLY A 197 -11.31 27.47 -6.84
C GLY A 197 -11.02 28.94 -7.12
N SER A 198 -11.93 29.60 -7.83
CA SER A 198 -11.89 31.04 -8.09
C SER A 198 -12.02 31.89 -6.82
N ASP A 199 -12.68 31.34 -5.80
CA ASP A 199 -12.81 31.88 -4.44
C ASP A 199 -11.55 31.69 -3.58
N GLY A 200 -10.53 31.00 -4.10
CA GLY A 200 -9.30 30.65 -3.39
C GLY A 200 -9.44 29.44 -2.46
N ALA A 201 -10.60 28.80 -2.38
CA ALA A 201 -10.81 27.62 -1.54
C ALA A 201 -10.07 26.40 -2.11
N LEU A 202 -9.61 25.52 -1.22
CA LEU A 202 -8.96 24.27 -1.61
C LEU A 202 -10.00 23.27 -2.14
N HIS A 203 -9.79 22.78 -3.36
CA HIS A 203 -10.62 21.72 -3.97
C HIS A 203 -9.99 20.33 -3.80
N GLY A 204 -8.66 20.26 -3.72
CA GLY A 204 -7.97 18.99 -3.53
C GLY A 204 -6.47 19.14 -3.60
N PHE A 205 -5.76 18.10 -3.17
CA PHE A 205 -4.31 18.05 -3.26
C PHE A 205 -3.79 16.61 -3.40
N ALA A 206 -2.60 16.48 -3.96
CA ALA A 206 -1.85 15.23 -4.03
C ALA A 206 -0.44 15.43 -3.48
N GLY A 207 -0.03 14.56 -2.56
CA GLY A 207 1.35 14.47 -2.09
C GLY A 207 2.21 13.64 -3.03
N LEU A 208 3.38 14.16 -3.38
CA LEU A 208 4.44 13.48 -4.10
C LEU A 208 5.63 13.30 -3.16
N ARG A 209 5.74 12.08 -2.61
CA ARG A 209 6.86 11.72 -1.74
C ARG A 209 8.03 11.20 -2.57
N LYS A 210 9.21 11.79 -2.41
CA LYS A 210 10.45 11.32 -3.04
C LYS A 210 10.79 9.90 -2.59
N LEU A 211 11.24 9.08 -3.53
CA LEU A 211 11.69 7.71 -3.32
C LEU A 211 13.19 7.61 -3.61
N GLY A 212 13.95 7.09 -2.65
CA GLY A 212 15.40 6.99 -2.77
C GLY A 212 15.84 5.89 -3.73
N VAL A 213 15.30 4.67 -3.56
CA VAL A 213 15.72 3.49 -4.33
C VAL A 213 15.40 3.67 -5.82
N GLU A 214 14.16 4.05 -6.13
CA GLU A 214 13.67 4.13 -7.50
C GLU A 214 13.97 5.49 -8.17
N ARG A 215 14.49 6.46 -7.40
CA ARG A 215 14.70 7.86 -7.84
C ARG A 215 13.45 8.45 -8.48
N GLY A 216 12.30 8.14 -7.88
CA GLY A 216 10.97 8.48 -8.36
C GLY A 216 10.12 9.14 -7.28
N TYR A 217 8.81 9.11 -7.49
CA TYR A 217 7.86 9.65 -6.53
C TYR A 217 6.72 8.66 -6.26
N HIS A 218 6.21 8.70 -5.04
CA HIS A 218 4.97 8.05 -4.65
C HIS A 218 3.87 9.10 -4.52
N LEU A 219 2.75 8.88 -5.20
CA LEU A 219 1.56 9.72 -5.14
C LEU A 219 0.65 9.24 -4.01
N ASP A 220 0.83 9.83 -2.84
CA ASP A 220 -0.03 9.62 -1.67
C ASP A 220 0.22 10.75 -0.63
N PRO A 221 -0.84 11.30 -0.01
CA PRO A 221 -2.25 11.05 -0.30
C PRO A 221 -2.72 11.76 -1.57
N CYS A 222 -3.89 11.38 -2.11
CA CYS A 222 -4.60 12.12 -3.15
C CYS A 222 -6.03 12.37 -2.65
N ILE A 223 -6.32 13.63 -2.33
CA ILE A 223 -7.49 14.05 -1.56
C ILE A 223 -8.32 15.04 -2.38
N GLU A 224 -9.62 14.81 -2.39
CA GLU A 224 -10.64 15.75 -2.85
C GLU A 224 -11.42 16.26 -1.64
N THR A 225 -11.71 17.55 -1.61
CA THR A 225 -12.65 18.10 -0.62
C THR A 225 -14.09 17.72 -0.98
N PRO A 226 -15.05 17.77 -0.03
CA PRO A 226 -16.45 17.42 -0.31
C PRO A 226 -17.12 18.26 -1.40
N TRP A 227 -16.65 19.48 -1.63
CA TRP A 227 -17.15 20.40 -2.66
C TRP A 227 -16.30 20.39 -3.96
N ALA A 228 -15.33 19.48 -4.05
CA ALA A 228 -14.46 19.39 -5.23
C ALA A 228 -15.26 19.06 -6.49
N SER A 229 -14.87 19.67 -7.61
CA SER A 229 -15.45 19.35 -8.92
C SER A 229 -15.07 17.92 -9.33
N LYS A 230 -16.01 17.20 -9.94
CA LYS A 230 -15.80 15.80 -10.33
C LYS A 230 -14.68 15.68 -11.39
N GLY A 231 -13.61 14.97 -11.06
CA GLY A 231 -12.39 14.84 -11.87
C GLY A 231 -11.17 15.54 -11.26
N THR A 232 -11.28 16.09 -10.06
CA THR A 232 -10.16 16.72 -9.34
C THR A 232 -8.99 15.75 -9.13
N SER A 233 -9.25 14.50 -8.73
CA SER A 233 -8.22 13.45 -8.61
C SER A 233 -7.58 13.09 -9.96
N ASP A 234 -8.39 13.04 -11.02
CA ASP A 234 -7.90 12.77 -12.37
C ASP A 234 -6.90 13.86 -12.79
N LEU A 235 -7.26 15.11 -12.56
CA LEU A 235 -6.41 16.27 -12.83
C LEU A 235 -5.13 16.25 -12.00
N LEU A 236 -5.20 15.95 -10.70
CA LEU A 236 -4.00 15.85 -9.83
C LEU A 236 -3.04 14.76 -10.30
N ILE A 237 -3.54 13.60 -10.70
CA ILE A 237 -2.69 12.49 -11.18
C ILE A 237 -2.09 12.84 -12.54
N ILE A 238 -2.87 13.41 -13.47
CA ILE A 238 -2.36 13.85 -14.79
C ILE A 238 -1.31 14.96 -14.61
N ALA A 239 -1.55 15.90 -13.70
CA ALA A 239 -0.59 16.96 -13.37
C ALA A 239 0.71 16.39 -12.80
N ALA A 240 0.64 15.40 -11.90
CA ALA A 240 1.82 14.70 -11.40
C ALA A 240 2.60 14.02 -12.52
N MET A 241 1.91 13.32 -13.41
CA MET A 241 2.56 12.70 -14.57
C MET A 241 3.23 13.75 -15.46
N ALA A 242 2.55 14.86 -15.76
CA ALA A 242 3.11 15.93 -16.59
C ALA A 242 4.34 16.59 -15.95
N LEU A 243 4.29 16.88 -14.65
CA LEU A 243 5.41 17.42 -13.89
C LEU A 243 6.61 16.46 -13.90
N LEU A 244 6.40 15.19 -13.61
CA LEU A 244 7.48 14.21 -13.59
C LEU A 244 8.07 13.95 -14.98
N LYS A 245 7.23 14.01 -16.03
CA LYS A 245 7.71 13.98 -17.41
C LYS A 245 8.63 15.17 -17.71
N TYR A 246 8.24 16.38 -17.30
CA TYR A 246 9.06 17.58 -17.44
C TYR A 246 10.39 17.46 -16.69
N LEU A 247 10.39 16.85 -15.50
CA LEU A 247 11.59 16.59 -14.69
C LEU A 247 12.43 15.39 -15.17
N GLY A 248 12.04 14.69 -16.24
CA GLY A 248 12.77 13.52 -16.74
C GLY A 248 12.64 12.27 -15.86
N VAL A 249 11.63 12.21 -14.99
CA VAL A 249 11.42 11.12 -14.03
C VAL A 249 10.46 10.07 -14.60
N SER A 250 10.92 8.82 -14.64
CA SER A 250 10.20 7.67 -15.23
C SER A 250 9.43 6.81 -14.23
N TYR A 251 9.39 7.20 -12.95
CA TYR A 251 8.82 6.37 -11.89
C TYR A 251 7.83 7.16 -11.03
N LEU A 252 6.54 6.90 -11.23
CA LEU A 252 5.45 7.41 -10.40
C LEU A 252 4.65 6.24 -9.83
N SER A 253 4.80 5.97 -8.54
CA SER A 253 4.02 4.93 -7.89
C SER A 253 2.67 5.44 -7.41
N LEU A 254 1.62 4.66 -7.64
CA LEU A 254 0.28 4.84 -7.08
C LEU A 254 0.03 3.93 -5.86
N GLY A 255 1.11 3.38 -5.30
CA GLY A 255 1.09 2.49 -4.17
C GLY A 255 0.89 1.02 -4.54
N TYR A 256 0.89 0.18 -3.50
CA TYR A 256 0.64 -1.24 -3.64
C TYR A 256 -0.83 -1.59 -3.56
N LYS A 257 -1.16 -2.73 -4.17
CA LYS A 257 -2.46 -3.37 -4.01
C LYS A 257 -2.31 -4.85 -3.74
N PRO A 258 -3.16 -5.43 -2.89
CA PRO A 258 -3.28 -6.87 -2.79
C PRO A 258 -3.65 -7.47 -4.14
N SER A 259 -3.01 -8.57 -4.50
CA SER A 259 -3.28 -9.32 -5.72
C SER A 259 -4.50 -10.22 -5.52
N ASN A 260 -5.33 -10.44 -6.54
CA ASN A 260 -6.51 -11.32 -6.42
C ASN A 260 -6.14 -12.73 -5.92
N ASN A 261 -4.95 -13.21 -6.27
CA ASN A 261 -4.38 -14.46 -5.79
C ASN A 261 -3.05 -14.17 -5.09
N ILE A 262 -2.74 -14.94 -4.03
CA ILE A 262 -1.38 -15.02 -3.51
C ILE A 262 -0.47 -15.54 -4.61
N GLY A 263 0.68 -14.89 -4.77
CA GLY A 263 1.74 -15.33 -5.67
C GLY A 263 2.56 -16.47 -5.08
N GLU A 264 3.87 -16.32 -5.13
CA GLU A 264 4.80 -17.31 -4.60
C GLU A 264 4.75 -17.38 -3.06
N ILE A 265 4.76 -18.61 -2.52
CA ILE A 265 4.97 -18.89 -1.10
C ILE A 265 6.20 -19.79 -0.97
N THR A 266 7.17 -19.39 -0.14
CA THR A 266 8.37 -20.20 0.14
C THR A 266 8.59 -20.37 1.63
N GLY A 267 9.50 -21.28 2.01
CA GLY A 267 9.88 -21.52 3.40
C GLY A 267 8.83 -22.25 4.23
N MET A 268 7.85 -22.91 3.59
CA MET A 268 6.68 -23.50 4.24
C MET A 268 6.32 -24.90 3.68
N PRO A 269 5.86 -25.86 4.51
CA PRO A 269 5.33 -27.14 4.04
C PRO A 269 4.10 -27.01 3.12
N ARG A 270 3.94 -27.93 2.16
CA ARG A 270 2.87 -27.91 1.15
C ARG A 270 1.46 -27.79 1.73
N LEU A 271 1.18 -28.47 2.84
CA LEU A 271 -0.15 -28.43 3.49
C LEU A 271 -0.48 -27.02 4.01
N MET A 272 0.51 -26.33 4.61
CA MET A 272 0.30 -24.97 5.12
C MET A 272 0.22 -23.94 3.99
N ILE A 273 0.87 -24.17 2.84
CA ILE A 273 0.71 -23.32 1.64
C ILE A 273 -0.74 -23.32 1.19
N TRP A 274 -1.37 -24.50 1.14
CA TRP A 274 -2.79 -24.63 0.80
C TRP A 274 -3.68 -23.87 1.80
N ALA A 275 -3.47 -24.07 3.10
CA ALA A 275 -4.23 -23.37 4.14
C ALA A 275 -4.07 -21.84 4.06
N THR A 276 -2.84 -21.36 3.83
CA THR A 276 -2.53 -19.93 3.68
C THR A 276 -3.24 -19.33 2.48
N ARG A 277 -3.24 -20.03 1.33
CA ARG A 277 -3.97 -19.61 0.13
C ARG A 277 -5.48 -19.55 0.37
N SER A 278 -6.02 -20.55 1.07
CA SER A 278 -7.45 -20.58 1.41
C SER A 278 -7.86 -19.43 2.33
N LEU A 279 -7.08 -19.18 3.39
CA LEU A 279 -7.29 -18.05 4.31
C LEU A 279 -7.26 -16.71 3.56
N TYR A 280 -6.26 -16.51 2.68
CA TYR A 280 -6.18 -15.28 1.90
C TYR A 280 -7.35 -15.10 0.96
N HIS A 281 -7.80 -16.16 0.28
CA HIS A 281 -8.95 -16.06 -0.62
C HIS A 281 -10.19 -15.56 0.12
N HIS A 282 -10.40 -16.04 1.35
CA HIS A 282 -11.51 -15.57 2.18
C HIS A 282 -11.33 -14.13 2.67
N LEU A 283 -10.11 -13.73 3.07
CA LEU A 283 -9.82 -12.36 3.47
C LEU A 283 -9.90 -11.38 2.28
N PHE A 284 -9.52 -11.80 1.07
CA PHE A 284 -9.57 -10.95 -0.10
C PHE A 284 -11.01 -10.64 -0.53
N GLN A 285 -11.92 -11.60 -0.40
CA GLN A 285 -13.35 -11.38 -0.68
C GLN A 285 -13.99 -10.32 0.22
N THR A 286 -13.42 -10.04 1.40
CA THR A 286 -13.92 -8.98 2.29
C THR A 286 -13.28 -7.62 2.00
N LEU A 287 -12.26 -7.55 1.14
CA LEU A 287 -11.58 -6.32 0.76
C LEU A 287 -12.22 -5.68 -0.48
N PHE A 288 -12.91 -4.56 -0.31
CA PHE A 288 -13.54 -3.78 -1.40
C PHE A 288 -12.51 -3.00 -2.25
N ILE A 289 -11.68 -3.68 -3.03
CA ILE A 289 -10.52 -3.06 -3.74
C ILE A 289 -10.78 -2.83 -5.25
N ASP A 290 -11.82 -3.45 -5.83
CA ASP A 290 -12.09 -3.42 -7.28
C ASP A 290 -12.25 -2.02 -7.87
N GLY A 291 -12.91 -1.10 -7.14
CA GLY A 291 -13.11 0.28 -7.59
C GLY A 291 -11.80 1.05 -7.75
N LYS A 292 -10.90 0.94 -6.75
CA LYS A 292 -9.58 1.59 -6.79
C LYS A 292 -8.74 1.03 -7.93
N MET A 293 -8.83 -0.26 -8.24
CA MET A 293 -8.15 -0.90 -9.38
C MET A 293 -8.61 -0.34 -10.71
N LYS A 294 -9.92 -0.36 -10.96
CA LYS A 294 -10.48 0.19 -12.20
C LYS A 294 -10.07 1.65 -12.40
N PHE A 295 -10.10 2.46 -11.35
CA PHE A 295 -9.66 3.85 -11.38
C PHE A 295 -8.18 4.00 -11.77
N GLN A 296 -7.26 3.32 -11.08
CA GLN A 296 -5.82 3.44 -11.40
C GLN A 296 -5.48 2.93 -12.81
N ASN A 297 -6.24 1.96 -13.34
CA ASN A 297 -6.05 1.46 -14.70
C ASN A 297 -6.34 2.51 -15.78
N CYS A 298 -7.17 3.51 -15.48
CA CYS A 298 -7.44 4.62 -16.40
C CYS A 298 -6.18 5.43 -16.74
N PHE A 299 -5.15 5.41 -15.87
CA PHE A 299 -3.90 6.15 -16.05
C PHE A 299 -2.77 5.34 -16.69
N ARG A 300 -3.07 4.12 -17.17
CA ARG A 300 -2.15 3.24 -17.89
C ARG A 300 -0.81 3.00 -17.16
N PRO A 301 -0.82 2.34 -15.99
CA PRO A 301 0.40 1.89 -15.33
C PRO A 301 1.27 1.02 -16.25
N ASP A 302 2.59 1.15 -16.11
CA ASP A 302 3.59 0.41 -16.86
C ASP A 302 3.75 -1.00 -16.27
N ASP A 303 3.41 -2.00 -17.08
CA ASP A 303 3.46 -3.39 -16.69
C ASP A 303 4.89 -3.92 -16.56
N ASN A 304 5.87 -3.29 -17.21
CA ASN A 304 7.28 -3.68 -17.16
C ASN A 304 7.98 -3.25 -15.87
N GLN A 305 7.44 -2.25 -15.17
CA GLN A 305 8.00 -1.75 -13.92
C GLN A 305 7.35 -2.38 -12.68
N LYS A 306 6.39 -3.31 -12.85
CA LYS A 306 5.68 -3.95 -11.73
C LYS A 306 6.67 -4.58 -10.74
N SER A 307 6.51 -4.22 -9.47
CA SER A 307 7.25 -4.82 -8.36
C SER A 307 6.32 -5.61 -7.44
N SER A 308 6.82 -6.73 -6.91
CA SER A 308 6.06 -7.62 -6.04
C SER A 308 6.16 -7.21 -4.58
N LEU A 309 5.06 -7.37 -3.84
CA LEU A 309 4.96 -7.09 -2.42
C LEU A 309 4.87 -8.38 -1.60
N CYS A 310 5.77 -8.52 -0.62
CA CYS A 310 5.89 -9.74 0.18
C CYS A 310 5.66 -9.50 1.68
N LEU A 311 5.12 -10.51 2.36
CA LEU A 311 5.25 -10.70 3.81
C LEU A 311 6.41 -11.65 4.07
N VAL A 312 7.19 -11.38 5.11
CA VAL A 312 8.28 -12.27 5.52
C VAL A 312 8.21 -12.57 7.00
N PHE A 313 8.33 -13.85 7.35
CA PHE A 313 8.39 -14.34 8.71
C PHE A 313 9.74 -15.00 8.92
N PRO A 314 10.60 -14.47 9.81
CA PRO A 314 11.94 -15.01 10.12
C PRO A 314 11.94 -16.34 10.89
N THR A 315 11.12 -17.27 10.43
CA THR A 315 10.81 -18.56 11.02
C THR A 315 10.56 -19.56 9.89
N LYS A 316 10.69 -20.85 10.19
CA LYS A 316 10.36 -21.93 9.24
C LYS A 316 8.86 -22.26 9.19
N ASN A 317 8.07 -21.67 10.09
CA ASN A 317 6.62 -21.85 10.22
C ASN A 317 5.95 -20.48 10.43
N LEU A 318 4.72 -20.31 9.94
CA LEU A 318 3.87 -19.15 10.28
C LEU A 318 3.46 -19.22 11.75
N GLY A 319 4.02 -18.35 12.59
CA GLY A 319 3.60 -18.24 13.99
C GLY A 319 2.25 -17.52 14.10
N PRO A 320 1.28 -18.03 14.88
CA PRO A 320 -0.03 -17.40 15.02
C PRO A 320 0.07 -15.98 15.60
N HIS A 321 1.05 -15.72 16.46
CA HIS A 321 1.32 -14.39 17.00
C HIS A 321 1.73 -13.38 15.92
N GLN A 322 2.57 -13.78 14.95
CA GLN A 322 3.01 -12.90 13.88
C GLN A 322 1.87 -12.57 12.92
N VAL A 323 1.04 -13.56 12.57
CA VAL A 323 -0.17 -13.35 11.76
C VAL A 323 -1.14 -12.42 12.48
N ALA A 324 -1.40 -12.65 13.77
CA ALA A 324 -2.30 -11.81 14.56
C ALA A 324 -1.77 -10.37 14.72
N ALA A 325 -0.46 -10.17 14.84
CA ALA A 325 0.16 -8.85 14.90
C ALA A 325 0.01 -8.09 13.57
N ILE A 326 0.25 -8.75 12.43
CA ILE A 326 0.02 -8.15 11.10
C ILE A 326 -1.46 -7.82 10.92
N ALA A 327 -2.36 -8.74 11.31
CA ALA A 327 -3.81 -8.53 11.24
C ALA A 327 -4.24 -7.27 11.99
N GLN A 328 -3.75 -7.12 13.22
CA GLN A 328 -4.06 -5.98 14.06
C GLN A 328 -3.50 -4.68 13.47
N LEU A 329 -2.26 -4.71 13.00
CA LEU A 329 -1.60 -3.54 12.41
C LEU A 329 -2.31 -3.07 11.13
N THR A 330 -2.79 -4.01 10.32
CA THR A 330 -3.50 -3.74 9.07
C THR A 330 -5.00 -3.54 9.26
N HIS A 331 -5.49 -3.61 10.51
CA HIS A 331 -6.90 -3.61 10.87
C HIS A 331 -7.75 -4.65 10.11
N LEU A 332 -7.13 -5.78 9.75
CA LEU A 332 -7.82 -6.92 9.14
C LEU A 332 -8.55 -7.72 10.22
N ASP A 333 -9.84 -7.96 10.02
CA ASP A 333 -10.61 -8.86 10.88
C ASP A 333 -10.33 -10.33 10.49
N ILE A 334 -9.36 -10.93 11.18
CA ILE A 334 -8.99 -12.34 11.00
C ILE A 334 -9.71 -13.25 12.01
N GLY A 335 -10.27 -12.69 13.09
CA GLY A 335 -10.82 -13.45 14.22
C GLY A 335 -12.05 -14.27 13.84
N HIS A 336 -12.97 -13.66 13.11
CA HIS A 336 -14.18 -14.34 12.62
C HIS A 336 -13.87 -15.38 11.52
N THR A 337 -12.83 -15.15 10.72
CA THR A 337 -12.41 -16.05 9.63
C THR A 337 -11.71 -17.31 10.14
N LEU A 338 -10.81 -17.19 11.13
CA LEU A 338 -10.13 -18.35 11.71
C LEU A 338 -11.11 -19.29 12.43
N ALA A 339 -12.11 -18.74 13.12
CA ALA A 339 -13.16 -19.54 13.76
C ALA A 339 -13.88 -20.45 12.74
N LYS A 340 -14.26 -19.91 11.57
CA LYS A 340 -14.88 -20.70 10.49
C LYS A 340 -13.94 -21.74 9.88
N HIS A 341 -12.67 -21.40 9.70
CA HIS A 341 -11.68 -22.28 9.07
C HIS A 341 -11.33 -23.48 9.96
N PHE A 342 -11.22 -23.30 11.28
CA PHE A 342 -10.97 -24.40 12.22
C PHE A 342 -12.22 -25.24 12.54
N THR A 343 -13.42 -24.68 12.47
CA THR A 343 -14.67 -25.47 12.61
C THR A 343 -15.02 -26.29 11.35
N GLY A 344 -14.37 -26.01 10.21
CA GLY A 344 -14.60 -26.70 8.94
C GLY A 344 -13.88 -28.05 8.79
N PHE A 345 -13.00 -28.42 9.72
CA PHE A 345 -12.26 -29.69 9.72
C PHE A 345 -13.10 -30.82 10.37
N LYS A 346 -14.27 -31.12 9.83
CA LYS A 346 -14.95 -32.39 10.13
C LYS A 346 -14.38 -33.48 9.21
N ARG A 347 -14.00 -34.62 9.81
CA ARG A 347 -13.52 -35.84 9.12
C ARG A 347 -14.38 -36.14 7.89
N PRO A 348 -13.80 -36.53 6.75
CA PRO A 348 -14.60 -36.99 5.62
C PRO A 348 -15.45 -38.18 6.09
N LEU A 349 -16.77 -38.05 5.97
CA LEU A 349 -17.69 -39.18 6.12
C LEU A 349 -17.38 -40.20 5.01
N PRO A 350 -17.55 -41.50 5.27
CA PRO A 350 -17.30 -42.53 4.26
C PRO A 350 -18.23 -42.29 3.08
N VAL A 351 -17.67 -42.31 1.87
CA VAL A 351 -18.45 -42.25 0.63
C VAL A 351 -19.20 -43.58 0.49
N GLU A 352 -20.51 -43.58 0.76
CA GLU A 352 -21.39 -44.66 0.33
C GLU A 352 -21.57 -44.57 -1.18
N MET A 353 -21.15 -45.62 -1.90
CA MET A 353 -21.41 -45.76 -3.33
C MET A 353 -22.89 -46.10 -3.57
N PRO A 354 -23.55 -45.46 -4.57
CA PRO A 354 -24.97 -45.71 -4.82
C PRO A 354 -25.17 -47.06 -5.52
N THR A 355 -25.87 -47.97 -4.85
CA THR A 355 -26.37 -49.22 -5.45
C THR A 355 -27.61 -48.96 -6.29
N LYS A 356 -27.59 -49.45 -7.53
CA LYS A 356 -28.69 -49.49 -8.48
C LYS A 356 -29.93 -50.20 -7.90
N LYS A 357 -31.08 -49.52 -7.85
CA LYS A 357 -32.42 -50.11 -8.13
C LYS A 357 -33.54 -49.04 -8.15
N VAL A 358 -34.17 -48.94 -9.33
CA VAL A 358 -35.64 -48.94 -9.56
C VAL A 358 -36.42 -47.74 -8.97
N ALA A 359 -36.74 -46.73 -9.78
CA ALA A 359 -37.89 -46.66 -10.69
C ALA A 359 -39.26 -46.65 -9.97
N ARG A 360 -39.88 -45.46 -9.90
CA ARG A 360 -41.33 -45.25 -10.12
C ARG A 360 -41.71 -43.76 -10.07
N GLY A 361 -42.28 -43.29 -11.19
CA GLY A 361 -43.49 -42.46 -11.20
C GLY A 361 -43.36 -40.97 -10.96
N TRP A 362 -42.92 -40.20 -11.95
CA TRP A 362 -43.35 -38.80 -12.16
C TRP A 362 -43.48 -38.53 -13.67
N LYS A 363 -44.53 -39.09 -14.27
CA LYS A 363 -45.29 -38.42 -15.34
C LYS A 363 -46.47 -37.73 -14.65
N GLU A 364 -47.00 -36.68 -15.27
CA GLU A 364 -48.04 -35.74 -14.79
C GLU A 364 -47.56 -34.62 -13.85
N ILE A 365 -47.24 -33.47 -14.45
CA ILE A 365 -47.72 -32.08 -14.18
C ILE A 365 -47.20 -31.27 -15.40
N LEU A 366 -47.86 -31.37 -16.57
CA LEU A 366 -48.82 -30.39 -17.11
C LEU A 366 -48.36 -28.93 -16.91
N ARG A 367 -47.92 -28.27 -17.99
CA ARG A 367 -48.76 -27.38 -18.82
C ARG A 367 -49.26 -26.16 -18.03
N ILE A 368 -48.51 -25.05 -18.12
CA ILE A 368 -48.91 -23.78 -18.73
C ILE A 368 -47.68 -23.24 -19.45
#